data_AF-A0A938XDE4-F1
#
_entry.id   AF-A0A938XDE4-F1
#
_cell.length_a   1.000
_cell.length_b   1.000
_cell.length_c   1.000
_cell.angle_alpha   90.00
_cell.angle_beta   90.00
_cell.angle_gamma   90.00
#
_symmetry.space_group_name_H-M   'P 1'
#
loop_
_entity.id
_entity.type
_entity.pdbx_description
1 polymer ?
#
loop_
_entity_poly.entity_id
_entity_poly.type
_entity_poly.pdbx_seq_one_letter_code
_entity_poly.pdbx_strand_id
1 'polypeptide(L)'
;MGFFDKALKTAQNIGDSISTSAVKAGSSVGVAAQDNAELSAIKMQINVIEQELNAAYAQIGKKYVDYVSETGDMGGLDVTDLLTMMDPKLTRKQELEAQLIELEKRMKQNAVLRDKAKAEEEFQEEKTKLDRALAMDVISQDEYNYKISVARKKVDNFEEIRRIEQQCEMGIITNEEKNAKIEALTK
;
A
#
# COMPACT_ATOMS: atom_id res chain seq x y z
N MET A 1 5.59 36.92 0.00
CA MET A 1 6.16 35.56 0.10
C MET A 1 5.11 34.66 0.73
N GLY A 2 4.34 33.98 -0.12
CA GLY A 2 3.14 33.24 0.29
C GLY A 2 3.47 31.87 0.89
N PHE A 3 2.53 31.35 1.67
CA PHE A 3 2.55 29.99 2.26
C PHE A 3 2.99 28.89 1.26
N PHE A 4 2.68 29.06 -0.03
CA PHE A 4 3.11 28.20 -1.14
C PHE A 4 4.62 28.05 -1.28
N ASP A 5 5.39 29.14 -1.15
CA ASP A 5 6.85 29.10 -1.29
C ASP A 5 7.49 28.34 -0.12
N LYS A 6 6.80 28.33 1.04
CA LYS A 6 7.21 27.61 2.25
C LYS A 6 6.87 26.12 2.16
N ALA A 7 5.70 25.76 1.63
CA ALA A 7 5.29 24.38 1.43
C ALA A 7 6.08 23.71 0.29
N LEU A 8 6.29 24.41 -0.83
CA LEU A 8 7.08 23.93 -1.96
C LEU A 8 8.56 23.75 -1.58
N LYS A 9 9.17 24.70 -0.85
CA LYS A 9 10.53 24.53 -0.29
C LYS A 9 10.61 23.36 0.70
N THR A 10 9.58 23.13 1.49
CA THR A 10 9.57 22.02 2.45
C THR A 10 9.47 20.68 1.72
N ALA A 11 8.67 20.59 0.66
CA ALA A 11 8.57 19.41 -0.20
C ALA A 11 9.86 19.16 -1.01
N GLN A 12 10.48 20.20 -1.56
CA GLN A 12 11.76 20.11 -2.28
C GLN A 12 12.92 19.72 -1.36
N ASN A 13 13.01 20.31 -0.17
CA ASN A 13 14.05 19.97 0.81
C ASN A 13 13.92 18.53 1.35
N ILE A 14 12.71 17.97 1.40
CA ILE A 14 12.48 16.55 1.74
C ILE A 14 12.83 15.64 0.55
N GLY A 15 12.56 16.07 -0.69
CA GLY A 15 12.93 15.35 -1.91
C GLY A 15 14.45 15.18 -2.07
N ASP A 16 15.22 16.26 -1.82
CA ASP A 16 16.69 16.22 -1.96
C ASP A 16 17.40 15.52 -0.79
N SER A 17 16.77 15.47 0.40
CA SER A 17 17.36 14.78 1.57
C SER A 17 17.09 13.27 1.61
N ILE A 18 16.10 12.76 0.86
CA ILE A 18 15.87 11.31 0.64
C ILE A 18 16.89 10.71 -0.35
N SER A 19 17.55 11.54 -1.18
CA SER A 19 18.46 11.04 -2.22
C SER A 19 19.83 10.55 -1.71
N THR A 20 20.27 10.93 -0.51
CA THR A 20 21.71 10.76 -0.14
C THR A 20 21.98 10.01 1.17
N SER A 21 20.96 9.56 1.91
CA SER A 21 21.20 8.83 3.18
C SER A 21 20.37 7.55 3.27
N ALA A 22 20.92 6.47 2.70
CA ALA A 22 20.82 5.07 3.15
C ALA A 22 20.55 4.08 2.01
N VAL A 23 21.55 3.89 1.17
CA VAL A 23 21.75 2.62 0.47
C VAL A 23 21.95 1.53 1.53
N LYS A 24 21.03 0.55 1.57
CA LYS A 24 21.16 -0.82 2.15
C LYS A 24 21.26 -0.95 3.67
N ALA A 25 20.13 -1.21 4.34
CA ALA A 25 20.11 -1.97 5.59
C ALA A 25 18.83 -2.82 5.73
N GLY A 26 18.80 -3.94 5.00
CA GLY A 26 18.37 -5.29 5.44
C GLY A 26 17.06 -5.55 6.19
N SER A 27 16.25 -4.57 6.57
CA SER A 27 15.02 -4.80 7.32
C SER A 27 13.83 -4.39 6.47
N SER A 28 12.94 -5.37 6.26
CA SER A 28 11.60 -5.19 5.67
C SER A 28 10.74 -4.11 6.36
N VAL A 29 11.20 -3.57 7.49
CA VAL A 29 10.64 -2.43 8.22
C VAL A 29 10.93 -1.09 7.53
N GLY A 30 12.15 -0.89 6.98
CA GLY A 30 12.54 0.39 6.36
C GLY A 30 11.79 0.67 5.05
N VAL A 31 11.60 -0.36 4.23
CA VAL A 31 10.84 -0.27 2.97
C VAL A 31 9.35 -0.01 3.25
N ALA A 32 8.77 -0.64 4.26
CA ALA A 32 7.36 -0.41 4.61
C ALA A 32 7.10 1.02 5.13
N ALA A 33 8.04 1.59 5.89
CA ALA A 33 7.93 2.97 6.36
C ALA A 33 8.05 3.98 5.22
N GLN A 34 8.96 3.74 4.27
CA GLN A 34 9.11 4.56 3.06
C GLN A 34 7.84 4.50 2.20
N ASP A 35 7.34 3.30 1.91
CA ASP A 35 6.15 3.13 1.06
C ASP A 35 4.92 3.81 1.68
N ASN A 36 4.78 3.78 3.00
CA ASN A 36 3.69 4.46 3.72
C ASN A 36 3.83 5.99 3.72
N ALA A 37 5.07 6.50 3.75
CA ALA A 37 5.35 7.92 3.62
C ALA A 37 5.03 8.42 2.19
N GLU A 38 5.44 7.67 1.17
CA GLU A 38 5.10 7.94 -0.23
C GLU A 38 3.58 7.94 -0.44
N LEU A 39 2.86 6.95 0.11
CA LEU A 39 1.40 6.86 0.02
C LEU A 39 0.72 8.06 0.67
N SER A 40 1.19 8.48 1.84
CA SER A 40 0.65 9.66 2.53
C SER A 40 0.91 10.95 1.76
N ALA A 41 2.10 11.09 1.16
CA ALA A 41 2.46 12.25 0.35
C ALA A 41 1.60 12.36 -0.92
N ILE A 42 1.39 11.25 -1.63
CA ILE A 42 0.55 11.23 -2.83
C ILE A 42 -0.91 11.56 -2.47
N LYS A 43 -1.46 10.95 -1.41
CA LYS A 43 -2.82 11.27 -0.93
C LYS A 43 -2.98 12.74 -0.56
N MET A 44 -1.97 13.32 0.08
CA MET A 44 -1.97 14.75 0.41
C MET A 44 -1.97 15.62 -0.85
N GLN A 45 -1.14 15.31 -1.85
CA GLN A 45 -1.10 16.04 -3.12
C GLN A 45 -2.45 15.97 -3.86
N ILE A 46 -3.08 14.80 -3.92
CA ILE A 46 -4.42 14.63 -4.50
C ILE A 46 -5.43 15.50 -3.75
N ASN A 47 -5.45 15.47 -2.42
CA ASN A 47 -6.39 16.24 -1.62
C ASN A 47 -6.24 17.76 -1.85
N VAL A 48 -5.00 18.25 -1.94
CA VAL A 48 -4.74 19.67 -2.25
C VAL A 48 -5.30 20.05 -3.62
N ILE A 49 -5.05 19.22 -4.65
CA ILE A 49 -5.59 19.45 -5.99
C ILE A 49 -7.12 19.44 -5.98
N GLU A 50 -7.74 18.52 -5.24
CA GLU A 50 -9.19 18.48 -5.09
C GLU A 50 -9.76 19.73 -4.45
N GLN A 51 -9.11 20.28 -3.42
CA GLN A 51 -9.53 21.54 -2.80
C GLN A 51 -9.45 22.70 -3.80
N GLU A 52 -8.38 22.78 -4.60
CA GLU A 52 -8.22 23.81 -5.62
C GLU A 52 -9.26 23.69 -6.74
N LEU A 53 -9.54 22.46 -7.21
CA LEU A 53 -10.58 22.19 -8.19
C LEU A 53 -11.97 22.55 -7.63
N ASN A 54 -12.26 22.19 -6.38
CA ASN A 54 -13.51 22.55 -5.71
C ASN A 54 -13.68 24.07 -5.59
N ALA A 55 -12.61 24.79 -5.27
CA ALA A 55 -12.64 26.26 -5.25
C ALA A 55 -12.92 26.84 -6.65
N ALA A 56 -12.30 26.29 -7.69
CA ALA A 56 -12.54 26.70 -9.06
C ALA A 56 -13.97 26.40 -9.52
N TYR A 57 -14.52 25.23 -9.20
CA TYR A 57 -15.92 24.89 -9.45
C TYR A 57 -16.89 25.85 -8.75
N ALA A 58 -16.61 26.20 -7.48
CA ALA A 58 -17.41 27.17 -6.75
C ALA A 58 -17.34 28.58 -7.38
N GLN A 59 -16.18 28.99 -7.88
CA GLN A 59 -16.03 30.26 -8.60
C GLN A 59 -16.80 30.27 -9.93
N ILE A 60 -16.76 29.17 -10.68
CA ILE A 60 -17.57 29.00 -11.90
C ILE A 60 -19.05 29.14 -11.56
N GLY A 61 -19.53 28.42 -10.53
CA GLY A 61 -20.91 28.48 -10.08
C GLY A 61 -21.33 29.89 -9.64
N LYS A 62 -20.47 30.60 -8.89
CA LYS A 62 -20.73 31.98 -8.50
C LYS A 62 -20.83 32.90 -9.71
N LYS A 63 -19.86 32.84 -10.63
CA LYS A 63 -19.87 33.63 -11.87
C LYS A 63 -21.14 33.37 -12.69
N TYR A 64 -21.59 32.12 -12.76
CA TYR A 64 -22.84 31.76 -13.43
C TYR A 64 -24.05 32.42 -12.78
N VAL A 65 -24.19 32.32 -11.46
CA VAL A 65 -25.31 32.95 -10.72
C VAL A 65 -25.30 34.46 -10.87
N ASP A 66 -24.14 35.10 -10.75
CA ASP A 66 -23.98 36.55 -10.91
C ASP A 66 -24.39 36.98 -12.34
N TYR A 67 -23.88 36.29 -13.36
CA TYR A 67 -24.20 36.55 -14.77
C TYR A 67 -25.69 36.43 -15.09
N VAL A 68 -26.34 35.34 -14.65
CA VAL A 68 -27.78 35.12 -14.87
C VAL A 68 -28.61 36.16 -14.13
N SER A 69 -28.18 36.58 -12.94
CA SER A 69 -28.90 37.59 -12.14
C SER A 69 -28.84 38.98 -12.79
N GLU A 70 -27.74 39.33 -13.44
CA GLU A 70 -27.55 40.62 -14.10
C GLU A 70 -28.16 40.67 -15.50
N THR A 71 -28.01 39.60 -16.28
CA THR A 71 -28.38 39.59 -17.70
C THR A 71 -29.73 38.92 -17.97
N GLY A 72 -30.21 38.07 -17.07
CA GLY A 72 -31.36 37.20 -17.29
C GLY A 72 -31.10 36.08 -18.31
N ASP A 73 -29.89 35.99 -18.86
CA ASP A 73 -29.48 34.99 -19.85
C ASP A 73 -28.78 33.82 -19.15
N MET A 74 -29.15 32.60 -19.54
CA MET A 74 -28.49 31.36 -19.06
C MET A 74 -27.34 30.90 -19.97
N GLY A 75 -27.08 31.60 -21.08
CA GLY A 75 -25.97 31.33 -21.99
C GLY A 75 -24.94 32.47 -22.06
N GLY A 76 -23.70 32.16 -22.44
CA GLY A 76 -22.67 33.18 -22.72
C GLY A 76 -21.64 33.42 -21.60
N LEU A 77 -21.64 32.62 -20.53
CA LEU A 77 -20.64 32.71 -19.47
C LEU A 77 -19.25 32.27 -19.98
N ASP A 78 -18.28 33.19 -19.95
CA ASP A 78 -16.88 32.87 -20.23
C ASP A 78 -16.16 32.38 -18.95
N VAL A 79 -15.76 31.10 -18.98
CA VAL A 79 -14.98 30.44 -17.92
C VAL A 79 -13.66 29.89 -18.45
N THR A 80 -13.23 30.30 -19.64
CA THR A 80 -12.06 29.77 -20.33
C THR A 80 -10.80 29.89 -19.48
N ASP A 81 -10.59 31.02 -18.80
CA ASP A 81 -9.46 31.21 -17.89
C ASP A 81 -9.42 30.19 -16.75
N LEU A 82 -10.59 29.88 -16.17
CA LEU A 82 -10.71 28.92 -15.07
C LEU A 82 -10.46 27.50 -15.58
N LEU A 83 -11.02 27.13 -16.74
CA LEU A 83 -10.79 25.83 -17.37
C LEU A 83 -9.31 25.62 -17.70
N THR A 84 -8.65 26.63 -18.26
CA THR A 84 -7.21 26.58 -18.62
C THR A 84 -6.32 26.38 -17.39
N MET A 85 -6.72 26.89 -16.23
CA MET A 85 -6.01 26.66 -14.96
C MET A 85 -6.33 25.29 -14.32
N MET A 86 -7.50 24.72 -14.60
CA MET A 86 -7.96 23.44 -14.05
C MET A 86 -7.47 22.23 -14.84
N ASP A 87 -7.37 22.33 -16.16
CA ASP A 87 -6.91 21.24 -17.03
C ASP A 87 -5.59 20.59 -16.57
N PRO A 88 -4.50 21.34 -16.32
CA PRO A 88 -3.26 20.71 -15.85
C PRO A 88 -3.42 20.07 -14.46
N LYS A 89 -4.31 20.59 -13.61
CA LYS A 89 -4.60 20.02 -12.28
C LYS A 89 -5.37 18.70 -12.40
N LEU A 90 -6.31 18.61 -13.34
CA LEU A 90 -7.04 17.37 -13.63
C LEU A 90 -6.11 16.30 -14.17
N THR A 91 -5.24 16.63 -15.14
CA THR A 91 -4.22 15.71 -15.63
C THR A 91 -3.29 15.26 -14.50
N ARG A 92 -2.81 16.20 -13.68
CA ARG A 92 -1.93 15.87 -12.55
C ARG A 92 -2.61 14.99 -11.51
N LYS A 93 -3.90 15.20 -11.24
CA LYS A 93 -4.68 14.34 -10.35
C LYS A 93 -4.73 12.90 -10.89
N GLN A 94 -5.03 12.73 -12.17
CA GLN A 94 -5.09 11.40 -12.80
C GLN A 94 -3.73 10.67 -12.75
N GLU A 95 -2.63 11.39 -13.00
CA GLU A 95 -1.27 10.84 -12.86
C GLU A 95 -0.98 10.38 -11.43
N LEU A 96 -1.34 11.18 -10.43
CA LEU A 96 -1.14 10.84 -9.02
C LEU A 96 -2.01 9.67 -8.57
N GLU A 97 -3.25 9.58 -9.06
CA GLU A 97 -4.12 8.42 -8.83
C GLU A 97 -3.54 7.14 -9.44
N ALA A 98 -2.97 7.22 -10.65
CA ALA A 98 -2.28 6.08 -11.27
C ALA A 98 -1.04 5.65 -10.45
N GLN A 99 -0.23 6.61 -9.99
CA GLN A 99 0.91 6.34 -9.11
C GLN A 99 0.47 5.73 -7.77
N LEU A 100 -0.65 6.16 -7.21
CA LEU A 100 -1.21 5.61 -5.99
C LEU A 100 -1.58 4.13 -6.17
N ILE A 101 -2.22 3.76 -7.29
CA ILE A 101 -2.56 2.37 -7.62
C ILE A 101 -1.30 1.50 -7.75
N GLU A 102 -0.29 2.01 -8.45
CA GLU A 102 0.99 1.30 -8.63
C GLU A 102 1.71 1.11 -7.29
N LEU A 103 1.74 2.14 -6.44
CA LEU A 103 2.32 2.08 -5.11
C LEU A 103 1.60 1.08 -4.22
N GLU A 104 0.26 1.08 -4.21
CA GLU A 104 -0.53 0.10 -3.45
C GLU A 104 -0.27 -1.34 -3.91
N LYS A 105 -0.12 -1.56 -5.22
CA LYS A 105 0.25 -2.87 -5.78
C LYS A 105 1.64 -3.29 -5.30
N ARG A 106 2.62 -2.38 -5.34
CA ARG A 106 3.99 -2.60 -4.84
C ARG A 106 4.01 -2.93 -3.36
N MET A 107 3.27 -2.17 -2.54
CA MET A 107 3.13 -2.42 -1.11
C MET A 107 2.52 -3.80 -0.81
N LYS A 108 1.44 -4.16 -1.51
CA LYS A 108 0.82 -5.49 -1.36
C LYS A 108 1.80 -6.61 -1.72
N GLN A 109 2.54 -6.47 -2.82
CA GLN A 109 3.56 -7.44 -3.23
C GLN A 109 4.69 -7.55 -2.20
N ASN A 110 5.21 -6.42 -1.73
CA ASN A 110 6.25 -6.38 -0.70
C ASN A 110 5.79 -7.02 0.61
N ALA A 111 4.54 -6.82 1.01
CA ALA A 111 3.96 -7.48 2.17
C ALA A 111 3.95 -9.01 2.01
N VAL A 112 3.52 -9.53 0.84
CA VAL A 112 3.54 -10.98 0.56
C VAL A 112 4.96 -11.55 0.68
N LEU A 113 5.93 -10.87 0.07
CA LEU A 113 7.33 -11.31 0.09
C LEU A 113 7.88 -11.32 1.51
N ARG A 114 7.52 -10.32 2.32
CA ARG A 114 7.91 -10.24 3.73
C ARG A 114 7.31 -11.37 4.55
N ASP A 115 6.03 -11.65 4.37
CA ASP A 115 5.34 -12.70 5.11
C ASP A 115 5.86 -14.09 4.72
N LYS A 116 6.14 -14.31 3.43
CA LYS A 116 6.80 -15.52 2.94
C LYS A 116 8.21 -15.68 3.52
N ALA A 117 8.99 -14.60 3.59
CA ALA A 117 10.33 -14.63 4.17
C ALA A 117 10.30 -14.97 5.66
N LYS A 118 9.34 -14.43 6.42
CA LYS A 118 9.14 -14.78 7.83
C LYS A 118 8.75 -16.25 8.01
N ALA A 119 7.86 -16.78 7.17
CA ALA A 119 7.47 -18.18 7.23
C ALA A 119 8.67 -19.13 6.96
N GLU A 120 9.55 -18.76 6.02
CA GLU A 120 10.79 -19.51 5.79
C GLU A 120 11.76 -19.38 6.98
N GLU A 121 11.90 -18.20 7.58
CA GLU A 121 12.73 -17.97 8.78
C GLU A 121 12.26 -18.82 9.97
N GLU A 122 10.95 -18.84 10.25
CA GLU A 122 10.35 -19.68 11.29
C GLU A 122 10.59 -21.17 11.04
N PHE A 123 10.50 -21.61 9.78
CA PHE A 123 10.85 -22.98 9.38
C PHE A 123 12.32 -23.30 9.63
N GLN A 124 13.24 -22.40 9.29
CA GLN A 124 14.67 -22.61 9.55
C GLN A 124 14.95 -22.65 11.05
N GLU A 125 14.32 -21.79 11.86
CA GLU A 125 14.45 -21.86 13.31
C GLU A 125 13.92 -23.18 13.87
N GLU A 126 12.74 -23.63 13.45
CA GLU A 126 12.17 -24.90 13.87
C GLU A 126 13.07 -26.07 13.47
N LYS A 127 13.59 -26.05 12.24
CA LYS A 127 14.56 -27.03 11.77
C LYS A 127 15.80 -27.08 12.65
N THR A 128 16.40 -25.94 12.99
CA THR A 128 17.60 -25.92 13.85
C THR A 128 17.32 -26.46 15.25
N LYS A 129 16.11 -26.28 15.80
CA LYS A 129 15.70 -26.87 17.08
C LYS A 129 15.57 -28.40 16.96
N LEU A 130 14.97 -28.88 15.87
CA LEU A 130 14.82 -30.30 15.59
C LEU A 130 16.18 -30.98 15.33
N ASP A 131 17.09 -30.33 14.60
CA ASP A 131 18.46 -30.80 14.36
C ASP A 131 19.22 -30.99 15.68
N ARG A 132 19.10 -30.04 16.62
CA ARG A 132 19.71 -30.17 17.96
C ARG A 132 19.07 -31.29 18.77
N ALA A 133 17.75 -31.41 18.74
CA ALA A 133 17.05 -32.47 19.46
C ALA A 133 17.42 -33.87 18.94
N LEU A 134 17.57 -34.01 17.62
CA LEU A 134 18.04 -35.25 16.99
C LEU A 134 19.50 -35.54 17.38
N ALA A 135 20.39 -34.54 17.33
CA ALA A 135 21.79 -34.70 17.69
C ALA A 135 22.02 -35.03 19.18
N MET A 136 21.06 -34.70 20.04
CA MET A 136 21.06 -35.04 21.46
C MET A 136 20.29 -36.35 21.76
N ASP A 137 19.86 -37.08 20.73
CA ASP A 137 19.05 -38.30 20.83
C ASP A 137 17.74 -38.11 21.62
N VAL A 138 17.21 -36.88 21.65
CA VAL A 138 15.94 -36.54 22.33
C VAL A 138 14.73 -36.96 21.49
N ILE A 139 14.89 -36.98 20.17
CA ILE A 139 13.88 -37.44 19.21
C ILE A 139 14.50 -38.47 18.26
N SER A 140 13.67 -39.38 17.75
CA SER A 140 14.10 -40.34 16.74
C SER A 140 14.22 -39.68 15.35
N GLN A 141 14.95 -40.35 14.44
CA GLN A 141 15.05 -39.91 13.04
C GLN A 141 13.67 -39.84 12.36
N ASP A 142 12.78 -40.77 12.67
CA ASP A 142 11.43 -40.82 12.09
C ASP A 142 10.56 -39.67 12.59
N GLU A 143 10.64 -39.34 13.89
CA GLU A 143 9.97 -38.18 14.46
C GLU A 143 10.50 -36.85 13.90
N TYR A 144 11.81 -36.75 13.69
CA TYR A 144 12.44 -35.60 13.03
C TYR A 144 11.90 -35.43 11.61
N ASN A 145 11.94 -36.50 10.81
CA ASN A 145 11.48 -36.48 9.41
C ASN A 145 10.00 -36.08 9.32
N TYR A 146 9.16 -36.62 10.20
CA TYR A 146 7.75 -36.26 10.27
C TYR A 146 7.57 -34.76 10.60
N LYS A 147 8.20 -34.26 11.66
CA LYS A 147 8.06 -32.84 12.08
C LYS A 147 8.58 -31.87 11.02
N ILE A 148 9.73 -32.16 10.41
CA ILE A 148 10.27 -31.36 9.30
C ILE A 148 9.34 -31.36 8.10
N SER A 149 8.74 -32.50 7.76
CA SER A 149 7.82 -32.58 6.63
C SER A 149 6.56 -31.72 6.86
N VAL A 150 6.01 -31.74 8.07
CA VAL A 150 4.85 -30.91 8.46
C VAL A 150 5.21 -29.43 8.44
N ALA A 151 6.36 -29.06 9.01
CA ALA A 151 6.83 -27.68 9.01
C ALA A 151 7.11 -27.17 7.58
N ARG A 152 7.66 -28.03 6.72
CA ARG A 152 7.94 -27.71 5.32
C ARG A 152 6.66 -27.48 4.51
N LYS A 153 5.63 -28.32 4.71
CA LYS A 153 4.31 -28.16 4.07
C LYS A 153 3.68 -26.79 4.34
N LYS A 154 3.90 -26.20 5.53
CA LYS A 154 3.41 -24.84 5.84
C LYS A 154 4.02 -23.77 4.95
N VAL A 155 5.31 -23.90 4.64
CA VAL A 155 6.03 -22.97 3.76
C VAL A 155 5.65 -23.21 2.28
N ASP A 156 5.60 -24.48 1.86
CA ASP A 156 5.28 -24.84 0.49
C ASP A 156 3.84 -24.44 0.12
N ASN A 157 2.90 -24.58 1.06
CA ASN A 157 1.49 -24.21 0.89
C ASN A 157 1.16 -22.78 1.34
N PHE A 158 2.17 -21.93 1.58
CA PHE A 158 2.00 -20.56 2.09
C PHE A 158 0.98 -19.73 1.28
N GLU A 159 1.03 -19.80 -0.04
CA GLU A 159 0.11 -19.04 -0.90
C GLU A 159 -1.35 -19.50 -0.76
N GLU A 160 -1.57 -20.80 -0.64
CA GLU A 160 -2.92 -21.36 -0.44
C GLU A 160 -3.45 -21.06 0.97
N ILE A 161 -2.60 -21.18 2.00
CA ILE A 161 -2.93 -20.79 3.38
C ILE A 161 -3.34 -19.33 3.42
N ARG A 162 -2.54 -18.44 2.81
CA ARG A 162 -2.83 -17.01 2.73
C ARG A 162 -4.13 -16.71 1.98
N ARG A 163 -4.44 -17.43 0.90
CA ARG A 163 -5.74 -17.29 0.20
C ARG A 163 -6.91 -17.70 1.08
N ILE A 164 -6.78 -18.79 1.84
CA ILE A 164 -7.80 -19.26 2.78
C ILE A 164 -8.00 -18.21 3.89
N GLU A 165 -6.93 -17.62 4.43
CA GLU A 165 -7.00 -16.53 5.40
C GLU A 165 -7.74 -15.31 4.83
N GLN A 166 -7.41 -14.90 3.59
CA GLN A 166 -8.11 -13.80 2.90
C GLN A 166 -9.59 -14.09 2.68
N GLN A 167 -9.96 -15.32 2.32
CA GLN A 167 -11.36 -15.73 2.22
C GLN A 167 -12.08 -15.58 3.56
N CYS A 168 -11.42 -15.89 4.67
CA CYS A 168 -11.97 -15.72 6.00
C CYS A 168 -12.13 -14.23 6.37
N GLU A 169 -11.14 -13.39 6.06
CA GLU A 169 -11.19 -11.93 6.27
C GLU A 169 -12.31 -11.26 5.48
N MET A 170 -12.57 -11.74 4.26
CA MET A 170 -13.68 -11.28 3.43
C MET A 170 -15.05 -11.86 3.85
N GLY A 171 -15.10 -12.72 4.87
CA GLY A 171 -16.33 -13.36 5.33
C GLY A 171 -16.89 -14.41 4.37
N ILE A 172 -16.08 -14.90 3.41
CA ILE A 172 -16.46 -15.94 2.46
C ILE A 172 -16.52 -17.31 3.15
N ILE A 173 -15.64 -17.53 4.13
CA ILE A 173 -15.59 -18.76 4.94
C ILE A 173 -15.53 -18.42 6.43
N THR A 174 -15.95 -19.37 7.26
CA THR A 174 -15.88 -19.25 8.73
C THR A 174 -14.49 -19.57 9.28
N ASN A 175 -14.23 -19.19 10.54
CA ASN A 175 -12.98 -19.54 11.23
C ASN A 175 -12.78 -21.06 11.37
N GLU A 176 -13.86 -21.81 11.51
CA GLU A 176 -13.83 -23.28 11.60
C GLU A 176 -13.40 -23.90 10.26
N GLU A 177 -13.99 -23.43 9.16
CA GLU A 177 -13.60 -23.87 7.81
C GLU A 177 -12.18 -23.46 7.44
N LYS A 178 -11.74 -22.27 7.85
CA LYS A 178 -10.35 -21.82 7.70
C LYS A 178 -9.39 -22.81 8.35
N ASN A 179 -9.62 -23.17 9.61
CA ASN A 179 -8.76 -24.07 10.36
C ASN A 179 -8.72 -25.47 9.73
N ALA A 180 -9.87 -26.01 9.33
CA ALA A 180 -9.95 -27.32 8.69
C ALA A 180 -9.18 -27.37 7.35
N LYS A 181 -9.28 -26.32 6.53
CA LYS A 181 -8.56 -26.23 5.24
C LYS A 181 -7.05 -26.08 5.44
N ILE A 182 -6.60 -25.29 6.40
CA ILE A 182 -5.17 -25.16 6.72
C ILE A 182 -4.61 -26.47 7.27
N GLU A 183 -5.36 -27.18 8.13
CA GLU A 183 -4.94 -28.47 8.67
C GLU A 183 -4.79 -29.53 7.57
N ALA A 184 -5.69 -29.54 6.59
CA ALA A 184 -5.60 -30.44 5.43
C ALA A 184 -4.37 -30.19 4.55
N LEU A 185 -3.84 -28.95 4.52
CA LEU A 185 -2.64 -28.60 3.78
C LEU A 185 -1.34 -28.89 4.56
N THR A 186 -1.42 -29.14 5.86
CA THR A 186 -0.24 -29.22 6.73
C THR A 186 -0.03 -30.60 7.36
N LYS A 187 -1.06 -31.45 7.41
CA LYS A 187 -0.96 -32.89 7.69
C LYS A 187 -0.21 -33.63 6.59
#